data_AF-A0A831NXG3-F1
#
_entry.id   AF-A0A831NXG3-F1
#
_cell.length_a   1.000
_cell.length_b   1.000
_cell.length_c   1.000
_cell.angle_alpha   90.00
_cell.angle_beta   90.00
_cell.angle_gamma   90.00
#
_symmetry.space_group_name_H-M   'P 1'
#
loop_
_entity.id
_entity.type
_entity.pdbx_description
1 polymer ?
#
loop_
_entity_poly.entity_id
_entity_poly.type
_entity_poly.pdbx_seq_one_letter_code
_entity_poly.pdbx_strand_id
1 'polypeptide(L)'
;MRKKGILLILLILAFAAPAFCQEKLFYVEKEWCRLSIEKSGKVLLLYNITIRVEKGSIKRYVSVGMPCPDFNVITAYELETGVKIKYESTVDRESKIYYVTLYVSKPIYAGEKRTFILYVVLENFVYEDKTNPGNVGVLFIPCWWDSKYFSGIGDLRVEVVLPEGVKKDEFKC
;
A
#
# COMPACT_ATOMS: atom_id res chain seq x y z
N MET A 1 24.53 -55.83 -9.82
CA MET A 1 24.03 -54.86 -8.82
C MET A 1 24.24 -53.37 -9.20
N ARG A 2 25.08 -53.01 -10.19
CA ARG A 2 25.33 -51.60 -10.60
C ARG A 2 24.18 -50.89 -11.35
N LYS A 3 23.32 -51.61 -12.09
CA LYS A 3 22.26 -50.99 -12.93
C LYS A 3 21.05 -50.48 -12.14
N LYS A 4 20.76 -51.05 -10.97
CA LYS A 4 19.62 -50.62 -10.11
C LYS A 4 19.88 -49.28 -9.41
N GLY A 5 21.14 -48.98 -9.06
CA GLY A 5 21.52 -47.70 -8.47
C GLY A 5 21.44 -46.52 -9.44
N ILE A 6 21.76 -46.75 -10.72
CA ILE A 6 21.69 -45.72 -11.78
C ILE A 6 20.24 -45.31 -12.07
N LEU A 7 19.31 -46.27 -12.08
CA LEU A 7 17.88 -46.00 -12.30
C LEU A 7 17.26 -45.16 -11.17
N LEU A 8 17.71 -45.37 -9.93
CA LEU A 8 17.23 -44.63 -8.77
C LEU A 8 17.71 -43.17 -8.77
N ILE A 9 18.94 -42.91 -9.24
CA ILE A 9 19.51 -41.56 -9.35
C ILE A 9 18.79 -40.74 -10.45
N LEU A 10 18.49 -41.36 -11.59
CA LEU A 10 17.73 -40.72 -12.68
C LEU A 10 16.29 -40.35 -12.25
N LEU A 11 15.67 -41.15 -11.38
CA LEU A 11 14.32 -40.88 -10.87
C LEU A 11 14.30 -39.67 -9.90
N ILE A 12 15.34 -39.51 -9.07
CA ILE A 12 15.43 -38.37 -8.13
C ILE A 12 15.66 -37.05 -8.88
N LEU A 13 16.44 -37.05 -9.96
CA LEU A 13 16.64 -35.88 -10.83
C LEU A 13 15.38 -35.47 -11.60
N ALA A 14 14.47 -36.41 -11.90
CA ALA A 14 13.20 -36.11 -12.57
C ALA A 14 12.16 -35.41 -11.68
N PHE A 15 12.31 -35.50 -10.34
CA PHE A 15 11.44 -34.82 -9.37
C PHE A 15 12.00 -33.48 -8.87
N ALA A 16 13.21 -33.08 -9.29
CA ALA A 16 13.71 -31.73 -9.12
C ALA A 16 13.04 -30.80 -10.14
N ALA A 17 11.72 -30.64 -10.05
CA ALA A 17 11.05 -29.56 -10.74
C ALA A 17 11.69 -28.24 -10.26
N PRO A 18 12.09 -27.34 -11.17
CA PRO A 18 12.48 -26.00 -10.74
C PRO A 18 11.30 -25.43 -9.97
N ALA A 19 11.51 -25.15 -8.68
CA ALA A 19 10.60 -24.32 -7.93
C ALA A 19 10.64 -22.95 -8.59
N PHE A 20 9.74 -22.72 -9.55
CA PHE A 20 9.54 -21.40 -10.11
C PHE A 20 9.05 -20.52 -8.96
N CYS A 21 9.98 -19.78 -8.36
CA CYS A 21 9.61 -18.66 -7.52
C CYS A 21 8.71 -17.77 -8.38
N GLN A 22 7.47 -17.56 -7.95
CA GLN A 22 6.54 -16.74 -8.71
C GLN A 22 7.11 -15.34 -8.80
N GLU A 23 7.58 -14.97 -10.01
CA GLU A 23 8.14 -13.66 -10.25
C GLU A 23 7.09 -12.60 -9.91
N LYS A 24 7.47 -11.65 -9.06
CA LYS A 24 6.59 -10.58 -8.62
C LYS A 24 6.51 -9.51 -9.71
N LEU A 25 5.36 -8.86 -9.79
CA LEU A 25 5.05 -7.84 -10.79
C LEU A 25 5.76 -6.53 -10.45
N PHE A 26 5.75 -6.11 -9.18
CA PHE A 26 6.24 -4.81 -8.78
C PHE A 26 6.83 -4.78 -7.36
N TYR A 27 7.70 -3.79 -7.16
CA TYR A 27 8.30 -3.40 -5.90
C TYR A 27 7.85 -1.99 -5.52
N VAL A 28 7.53 -1.77 -4.26
CA VAL A 28 7.21 -0.43 -3.75
C VAL A 28 8.51 0.22 -3.32
N GLU A 29 9.10 1.03 -4.20
CA GLU A 29 10.37 1.70 -3.94
C GLU A 29 10.24 2.68 -2.77
N LYS A 30 9.07 3.32 -2.66
CA LYS A 30 8.79 4.35 -1.66
C LYS A 30 7.31 4.32 -1.29
N GLU A 31 7.00 4.33 -0.01
CA GLU A 31 5.65 4.54 0.53
C GLU A 31 5.73 5.55 1.67
N TRP A 32 5.46 6.82 1.35
CA TRP A 32 5.45 7.87 2.35
C TRP A 32 4.01 8.28 2.64
N CYS A 33 3.65 8.19 3.91
CA CYS A 33 2.34 8.54 4.43
C CYS A 33 2.50 9.77 5.33
N ARG A 34 1.67 10.80 5.10
CA ARG A 34 1.53 11.90 6.06
C ARG A 34 0.08 11.99 6.51
N LEU A 35 -0.15 11.86 7.80
CA LEU A 35 -1.43 12.08 8.45
C LEU A 35 -1.40 13.46 9.08
N SER A 36 -2.32 14.34 8.70
CA SER A 36 -2.51 15.65 9.36
C SER A 36 -3.84 15.63 10.07
N ILE A 37 -3.81 15.63 11.40
CA ILE A 37 -4.99 15.52 12.25
C ILE A 37 -5.48 16.93 12.59
N GLU A 38 -6.71 17.24 12.21
CA GLU A 38 -7.34 18.52 12.50
C GLU A 38 -7.99 18.53 13.89
N LYS A 39 -8.17 19.72 14.47
CA LYS A 39 -8.98 19.92 15.69
C LYS A 39 -10.42 19.41 15.57
N SER A 40 -10.93 19.33 14.34
CA SER A 40 -12.26 18.79 14.01
C SER A 40 -12.35 17.27 14.17
N GLY A 41 -11.22 16.56 14.30
CA GLY A 41 -11.14 15.11 14.27
C GLY A 41 -11.03 14.51 12.86
N LYS A 42 -11.10 15.33 11.81
CA LYS A 42 -10.79 14.90 10.44
C LYS A 42 -9.29 14.68 10.29
N VAL A 43 -8.92 13.69 9.48
CA VAL A 43 -7.51 13.41 9.18
C VAL A 43 -7.28 13.52 7.68
N LEU A 44 -6.39 14.42 7.28
CA LEU A 44 -5.89 14.47 5.91
C LEU A 44 -4.74 13.47 5.75
N LEU A 45 -4.96 12.44 4.95
CA LEU A 45 -3.96 11.46 4.56
C LEU A 45 -3.39 11.79 3.18
N LEU A 46 -2.07 11.96 3.12
CA LEU A 46 -1.30 12.03 1.89
C LEU A 46 -0.53 10.72 1.73
N TYR A 47 -0.78 10.03 0.62
CA TYR A 47 0.07 8.97 0.11
C TYR A 47 0.98 9.51 -1.00
N ASN A 48 2.29 9.27 -0.87
CA ASN A 48 3.30 9.50 -1.90
C ASN A 48 4.05 8.19 -2.15
N ILE A 49 3.55 7.44 -3.14
CA ILE A 49 3.93 6.06 -3.38
C ILE A 49 4.65 5.96 -4.71
N THR A 50 5.88 5.42 -4.73
CA THR A 50 6.62 5.11 -5.96
C THR A 50 6.63 3.60 -6.17
N ILE A 51 6.03 3.16 -7.28
CA ILE A 51 6.02 1.75 -7.70
C ILE A 51 7.01 1.57 -8.83
N ARG A 52 7.88 0.57 -8.72
CA ARG A 52 8.77 0.09 -9.79
C ARG A 52 8.29 -1.25 -10.29
N VAL A 53 8.08 -1.38 -11.59
CA VAL A 53 7.68 -2.67 -12.18
C VAL A 53 8.93 -3.52 -12.38
N GLU A 54 8.93 -4.72 -11.81
CA GLU A 54 10.07 -5.64 -11.89
C GLU A 54 9.96 -6.53 -13.14
N LYS A 55 8.74 -6.98 -13.46
CA LYS A 55 8.46 -7.88 -14.58
C LYS A 55 7.13 -7.55 -15.24
N GLY A 56 7.01 -7.79 -16.55
CA GLY A 56 5.77 -7.53 -17.28
C GLY A 56 5.42 -6.04 -17.34
N SER A 57 4.19 -5.69 -17.00
CA SER A 57 3.70 -4.31 -17.06
C SER A 57 2.43 -4.09 -16.22
N ILE A 58 2.30 -2.92 -15.61
CA ILE A 58 1.02 -2.42 -15.08
C ILE A 58 0.32 -1.63 -16.19
N LYS A 59 -0.70 -2.22 -16.82
CA LYS A 59 -1.35 -1.63 -18.01
C LYS A 59 -2.55 -0.74 -17.71
N ARG A 60 -3.20 -0.93 -16.56
CA ARG A 60 -4.54 -0.38 -16.30
C ARG A 60 -4.61 0.43 -15.02
N TYR A 61 -4.25 -0.17 -13.90
CA TYR A 61 -4.43 0.47 -12.62
C TYR A 61 -3.49 -0.06 -11.54
N VAL A 62 -3.41 0.69 -10.45
CA VAL A 62 -2.84 0.31 -9.16
C VAL A 62 -3.94 0.48 -8.11
N SER A 63 -4.08 -0.47 -7.19
CA SER A 63 -5.02 -0.33 -6.07
C SER A 63 -4.25 0.04 -4.80
N VAL A 64 -4.69 1.10 -4.12
CA VAL A 64 -4.11 1.58 -2.86
C VAL A 64 -5.09 1.32 -1.72
N GLY A 65 -4.72 0.49 -0.76
CA GLY A 65 -5.54 0.17 0.41
C GLY A 65 -5.78 1.38 1.32
N MET A 66 -7.02 1.56 1.75
CA MET A 66 -7.43 2.64 2.65
C MET A 66 -7.55 2.13 4.09
N PRO A 67 -7.16 2.93 5.11
CA PRO A 67 -7.10 2.47 6.50
C PRO A 67 -8.47 2.36 7.19
N CYS A 68 -9.51 2.99 6.64
CA CYS A 68 -10.87 2.96 7.15
C CYS A 68 -11.90 2.98 6.00
N PRO A 69 -13.17 2.61 6.24
CA PRO A 69 -14.23 2.71 5.24
C PRO A 69 -14.73 4.14 5.00
N ASP A 70 -14.54 5.02 5.98
CA ASP A 70 -15.09 6.38 5.98
C ASP A 70 -14.04 7.34 5.41
N PHE A 71 -13.83 7.27 4.09
CA PHE A 71 -12.84 8.09 3.40
C PHE A 71 -13.43 8.81 2.19
N ASN A 72 -12.83 9.94 1.83
CA ASN A 72 -13.14 10.69 0.62
C ASN A 72 -11.84 11.09 -0.11
N VAL A 73 -11.72 10.69 -1.38
CA VAL A 73 -10.56 11.06 -2.20
C VAL A 73 -10.73 12.48 -2.73
N ILE A 74 -9.81 13.38 -2.37
CA ILE A 74 -9.77 14.77 -2.85
C ILE A 74 -9.18 14.80 -4.26
N THR A 75 -8.01 14.18 -4.45
CA THR A 75 -7.32 14.16 -5.74
C THR A 75 -6.30 13.04 -5.83
N ALA A 76 -6.05 12.59 -7.05
CA ALA A 76 -4.99 11.66 -7.39
C ALA A 76 -4.27 12.13 -8.65
N TYR A 77 -2.95 12.09 -8.66
CA TYR A 77 -2.14 12.42 -9.83
C TYR A 77 -0.81 11.68 -9.86
N GLU A 78 -0.20 11.63 -11.04
CA GLU A 78 1.15 11.10 -11.23
C GLU A 78 2.17 12.22 -11.06
N LEU A 79 3.13 12.06 -10.15
CA LEU A 79 4.04 13.13 -9.75
C LEU A 79 4.91 13.62 -10.91
N GLU A 80 5.41 12.70 -11.74
CA GLU A 80 6.36 13.00 -12.80
C GLU A 80 5.77 13.88 -13.91
N THR A 81 4.45 13.77 -14.14
CA THR A 81 3.76 14.47 -15.23
C THR A 81 2.77 15.52 -14.75
N GLY A 82 2.36 15.48 -13.47
CA GLY A 82 1.28 16.30 -12.92
C GLY A 82 -0.11 15.92 -13.44
N VAL A 83 -0.23 14.84 -14.23
CA VAL A 83 -1.50 14.41 -14.80
C VAL A 83 -2.42 13.92 -13.69
N LYS A 84 -3.58 14.56 -13.54
CA LYS A 84 -4.67 14.05 -12.72
C LYS A 84 -5.19 12.76 -13.35
N ILE A 85 -5.26 11.71 -12.54
CA ILE A 85 -5.67 10.38 -13.00
C ILE A 85 -7.09 10.08 -12.56
N LYS A 86 -7.80 9.29 -13.37
CA LYS A 86 -9.09 8.74 -12.98
C LYS A 86 -8.87 7.80 -11.79
N TYR A 87 -9.81 7.80 -10.86
CA TYR A 87 -9.84 6.83 -9.77
C TYR A 87 -11.25 6.32 -9.51
N GLU A 88 -11.35 5.22 -8.78
CA GLU A 88 -12.58 4.64 -8.27
C GLU A 88 -12.37 4.16 -6.84
N SER A 89 -13.33 4.41 -5.96
CA SER A 89 -13.26 4.00 -4.55
C SER A 89 -14.11 2.75 -4.33
N THR A 90 -13.53 1.73 -3.70
CA THR A 90 -14.25 0.51 -3.30
C THR A 90 -14.31 0.45 -1.79
N VAL A 91 -15.52 0.30 -1.25
CA VAL A 91 -15.79 0.12 0.18
C VAL A 91 -16.72 -1.06 0.37
N ASP A 92 -16.18 -2.15 0.90
CA ASP A 92 -16.96 -3.30 1.37
C ASP A 92 -16.76 -3.45 2.88
N ARG A 93 -17.79 -3.09 3.65
CA ARG A 93 -17.76 -3.12 5.11
C ARG A 93 -17.91 -4.53 5.68
N GLU A 94 -18.51 -5.46 4.93
CA GLU A 94 -18.70 -6.83 5.39
C GLU A 94 -17.38 -7.59 5.34
N SER A 95 -16.70 -7.51 4.20
CA SER A 95 -15.37 -8.14 4.01
C SER A 95 -14.21 -7.30 4.54
N LYS A 96 -14.48 -6.06 4.99
CA LYS A 96 -13.49 -5.07 5.45
C LYS A 96 -12.44 -4.72 4.38
N ILE A 97 -12.88 -4.59 3.14
CA ILE A 97 -12.03 -4.29 1.99
C ILE A 97 -12.28 -2.84 1.56
N TYR A 98 -11.24 -2.01 1.71
CA TYR A 98 -11.28 -0.58 1.37
C TYR A 98 -10.07 -0.24 0.52
N TYR A 99 -10.28 0.24 -0.70
CA TYR A 99 -9.17 0.67 -1.55
C TYR A 99 -9.60 1.72 -2.58
N VAL A 100 -8.62 2.43 -3.12
CA VAL A 100 -8.76 3.34 -4.25
C VAL A 100 -8.02 2.75 -5.44
N THR A 101 -8.75 2.50 -6.53
CA THR A 101 -8.18 2.09 -7.81
C THR A 101 -7.74 3.33 -8.57
N LEU A 102 -6.45 3.46 -8.85
CA LEU A 102 -5.81 4.54 -9.59
C LEU A 102 -5.54 4.08 -11.03
N TYR A 103 -6.22 4.66 -12.02
CA TYR A 103 -6.03 4.29 -13.42
C TYR A 103 -4.79 5.00 -14.00
N VAL A 104 -3.78 4.24 -14.39
CA VAL A 104 -2.52 4.79 -14.89
C VAL A 104 -2.73 5.54 -16.20
N SER A 105 -2.06 6.69 -16.37
CA SER A 105 -2.21 7.50 -17.58
C SER A 105 -1.65 6.80 -18.83
N LYS A 106 -0.62 5.99 -18.62
CA LYS A 106 0.04 5.13 -19.60
C LYS A 106 0.54 3.86 -18.91
N PRO A 107 0.66 2.73 -19.63
CA PRO A 107 1.27 1.53 -19.06
C PRO A 107 2.66 1.80 -18.47
N ILE A 108 2.98 1.09 -17.40
CA ILE A 108 4.29 1.11 -16.75
C ILE A 108 4.93 -0.25 -17.01
N TYR A 109 6.05 -0.27 -17.73
CA TYR A 109 6.74 -1.47 -18.16
C TYR A 109 7.87 -1.86 -17.20
N ALA A 110 8.34 -3.11 -17.29
CA ALA A 110 9.46 -3.59 -16.50
C ALA A 110 10.68 -2.65 -16.56
N GLY A 111 11.25 -2.35 -15.39
CA GLY A 111 12.33 -1.38 -15.23
C GLY A 111 11.87 0.06 -15.04
N GLU A 112 10.63 0.40 -15.41
CA GLU A 112 10.06 1.72 -15.21
C GLU A 112 9.46 1.87 -13.81
N LYS A 113 9.29 3.13 -13.40
CA LYS A 113 8.61 3.49 -12.16
C LYS A 113 7.62 4.61 -12.36
N ARG A 114 6.65 4.69 -11.46
CA ARG A 114 5.67 5.77 -11.40
C ARG A 114 5.42 6.16 -9.96
N THR A 115 5.33 7.46 -9.70
CA THR A 115 4.96 7.98 -8.39
C THR A 115 3.54 8.49 -8.41
N PHE A 116 2.72 8.00 -7.50
CA PHE A 116 1.34 8.41 -7.30
C PHE A 116 1.24 9.30 -6.06
N ILE A 117 0.59 10.44 -6.23
CA ILE A 117 0.16 11.28 -5.13
C ILE A 117 -1.34 11.14 -4.97
N LEU A 118 -1.77 10.78 -3.77
CA LEU A 118 -3.18 10.60 -3.43
C LEU A 118 -3.48 11.35 -2.13
N TYR A 119 -4.42 12.29 -2.21
CA TYR A 119 -4.93 13.04 -1.06
C TYR A 119 -6.32 12.51 -0.69
N VAL A 120 -6.48 12.15 0.59
CA VAL A 120 -7.70 11.53 1.11
C VAL A 120 -8.07 12.19 2.44
N VAL A 121 -9.34 12.50 2.63
CA VAL A 121 -9.89 12.83 3.95
C VAL A 121 -10.38 11.54 4.58
N LEU A 122 -9.94 11.25 5.80
CA LEU A 122 -10.48 10.20 6.64
C LEU A 122 -11.42 10.83 7.67
N GLU A 123 -12.63 10.30 7.74
CA GLU A 123 -13.65 10.64 8.72
C GLU A 123 -13.77 9.50 9.73
N ASN A 124 -14.23 9.79 10.94
CA ASN A 124 -14.40 8.80 12.03
C ASN A 124 -13.14 7.93 12.27
N PHE A 125 -11.95 8.50 12.05
CA PHE A 125 -10.66 7.80 12.15
C PHE A 125 -9.88 8.13 13.43
N VAL A 126 -10.39 9.09 14.21
CA VAL A 126 -9.94 9.39 15.56
C VAL A 126 -10.92 8.74 16.53
N TYR A 127 -10.40 7.91 17.43
CA TYR A 127 -11.20 7.09 18.34
C TYR A 127 -10.99 7.53 19.79
N GLU A 128 -12.06 7.58 20.57
CA GLU A 128 -11.95 7.80 22.02
C GLU A 128 -11.23 6.62 22.70
N ASP A 129 -10.28 6.93 23.58
CA ASP A 129 -9.67 5.95 24.45
C ASP A 129 -10.57 5.70 25.67
N LYS A 130 -11.32 4.61 25.61
CA LYS A 130 -12.23 4.20 26.70
C LYS A 130 -11.50 3.81 27.99
N THR A 131 -10.21 3.51 27.92
CA THR A 131 -9.40 3.15 29.09
C THR A 131 -8.73 4.35 29.75
N ASN A 132 -8.54 5.45 29.01
CA ASN A 132 -8.02 6.72 29.51
C ASN A 132 -8.94 7.89 29.10
N PRO A 133 -10.09 8.08 29.79
CA PRO A 133 -11.08 9.09 29.42
C PRO A 133 -10.47 10.48 29.21
N GLY A 134 -10.91 11.15 28.14
CA GLY A 134 -10.37 12.44 27.71
C GLY A 134 -9.22 12.34 26.70
N ASN A 135 -8.69 11.14 26.43
CA ASN A 135 -7.72 10.91 25.38
C ASN A 135 -8.38 10.33 24.12
N VAL A 136 -7.71 10.54 22.98
CA VAL A 136 -8.08 9.98 21.68
C VAL A 136 -6.86 9.34 21.02
N GLY A 137 -7.09 8.41 20.11
CA GLY A 137 -6.04 7.71 19.38
C GLY A 137 -6.40 7.45 17.92
N VAL A 138 -5.38 7.10 17.14
CA VAL A 138 -5.51 6.65 15.75
C VAL A 138 -4.80 5.31 15.61
N LEU A 139 -5.39 4.38 14.86
CA LEU A 139 -4.72 3.16 14.45
C LEU A 139 -4.51 3.22 12.94
N PHE A 140 -3.27 3.50 12.54
CA PHE A 140 -2.92 3.61 11.13
C PHE A 140 -2.08 2.44 10.68
N ILE A 141 -2.57 1.75 9.64
CA ILE A 141 -1.82 0.78 8.87
C ILE A 141 -1.72 1.35 7.45
N PRO A 142 -0.51 1.46 6.87
CA PRO A 142 -0.31 1.89 5.50
C PRO A 142 -0.98 0.96 4.47
N CYS A 143 -0.74 1.22 3.18
CA CYS A 143 -1.37 0.48 2.09
C CYS A 143 -1.07 -1.03 2.16
N TRP A 144 -2.13 -1.83 2.00
CA TRP A 144 -2.00 -3.28 1.85
C TRP A 144 -1.77 -3.63 0.38
N TRP A 145 -0.71 -4.38 0.12
CA TRP A 145 -0.34 -4.81 -1.23
C TRP A 145 -0.67 -6.30 -1.42
N ASP A 146 -1.25 -6.65 -2.57
CA ASP A 146 -1.51 -8.06 -2.90
C ASP A 146 -0.19 -8.81 -3.07
N SER A 147 0.10 -9.68 -2.10
CA SER A 147 1.34 -10.47 -2.02
C SER A 147 1.55 -11.39 -3.22
N LYS A 148 0.53 -11.65 -4.04
CA LYS A 148 0.67 -12.34 -5.31
C LYS A 148 1.51 -11.54 -6.32
N TYR A 149 1.37 -10.23 -6.34
CA TYR A 149 1.99 -9.33 -7.32
C TYR A 149 3.15 -8.52 -6.75
N PHE A 150 3.15 -8.30 -5.44
CA PHE A 150 4.07 -7.42 -4.73
C PHE A 150 5.29 -8.18 -4.18
N SER A 151 6.50 -7.60 -4.32
CA SER A 151 7.75 -8.20 -3.82
C SER A 151 8.27 -7.61 -2.51
N GLY A 152 7.95 -6.36 -2.16
CA GLY A 152 8.46 -5.72 -0.96
C GLY A 152 8.39 -4.19 -1.00
N ILE A 153 8.64 -3.56 0.15
CA ILE A 153 8.75 -2.11 0.31
C ILE A 153 10.21 -1.74 0.61
N GLY A 154 10.71 -0.68 -0.02
CA GLY A 154 12.05 -0.14 0.22
C GLY A 154 12.08 0.89 1.34
N ASP A 155 11.40 2.02 1.14
CA ASP A 155 11.38 3.13 2.09
C ASP A 155 9.94 3.43 2.53
N LEU A 156 9.56 2.89 3.69
CA LEU A 156 8.28 3.17 4.35
C LEU A 156 8.47 4.28 5.39
N ARG A 157 7.73 5.39 5.23
CA ARG A 157 7.73 6.48 6.22
C ARG A 157 6.31 6.85 6.59
N VAL A 158 6.10 7.09 7.88
CA VAL A 158 4.86 7.61 8.42
C VAL A 158 5.19 8.89 9.19
N GLU A 159 4.57 9.98 8.79
CA GLU A 159 4.63 11.25 9.48
C GLU A 159 3.23 11.57 10.02
N VAL A 160 3.16 11.91 11.30
CA VAL A 160 1.92 12.32 11.96
C VAL A 160 2.07 13.76 12.42
N VAL A 161 1.24 14.62 11.87
CA VAL A 161 1.10 16.02 12.27
C VAL A 161 -0.10 16.12 13.19
N LEU A 162 0.18 16.40 14.47
CA LEU A 162 -0.83 16.53 15.52
C LEU A 162 -1.61 17.85 15.38
N PRO A 163 -2.82 17.94 15.96
CA PRO A 163 -3.56 19.19 16.02
C PRO A 163 -2.75 20.30 16.68
N GLU A 164 -2.93 21.53 16.20
CA GLU A 164 -2.30 22.70 16.79
C GLU A 164 -2.62 22.83 18.28
N GLY A 165 -1.58 23.03 19.10
CA GLY A 165 -1.70 23.20 20.55
C GLY A 165 -1.44 21.94 21.36
N VAL A 166 -1.37 20.76 20.73
CA VAL A 166 -0.95 19.52 21.41
C VAL A 166 0.51 19.62 21.83
N LYS A 167 0.76 19.39 23.12
CA LYS A 167 2.10 19.43 23.71
C LYS A 167 2.77 18.07 23.63
N LYS A 168 4.09 18.06 23.77
CA LYS A 168 4.91 16.85 23.66
C LYS A 168 4.57 15.80 24.73
N ASP A 169 4.16 16.22 25.91
CA ASP A 169 3.77 15.36 27.04
C ASP A 169 2.34 14.82 26.93
N GLU A 170 1.53 15.37 26.01
CA GLU A 170 0.16 14.94 25.71
C GLU A 170 0.13 13.88 24.57
N PHE A 171 1.28 13.52 24.01
CA PHE A 171 1.42 12.57 22.91
C PHE A 171 2.18 11.30 23.31
N LYS A 172 1.69 10.15 22.85
CA LYS A 172 2.32 8.84 23.01
C LYS A 172 2.14 8.03 21.71
N CYS A 173 3.17 7.27 21.31
CA CYS A 173 3.15 6.37 20.15
C CYS A 173 3.73 5.00 20.49
#